data_AF-A0A3A1NCI7-F1
#
_entry.id   AF-A0A3A1NCI7-F1
#
_cell.length_a   1.000
_cell.length_b   1.000
_cell.length_c   1.000
_cell.angle_alpha   90.00
_cell.angle_beta   90.00
_cell.angle_gamma   90.00
#
_symmetry.space_group_name_H-M   'P 1'
#
loop_
_entity.id
_entity.type
_entity.pdbx_description
1 polymer ?
#
loop_
_entity_poly.entity_id
_entity_poly.type
_entity_poly.pdbx_seq_one_letter_code
_entity_poly.pdbx_strand_id
1 'polypeptide(L)'
;MKKFTPFVILFLLVCTTTFAQNSFPPNGNVGIGTLSPQYNLDINGTLNATNILVNGTPLNNTSSPWSTLGNNTYYNLGNVGIGTNAPGYALDVAGTINATSILVNGSPLSAPSTPWSLNGSNAFYNSGNVGIGTNTPGYALDVAGTINATSILVNG
;
A
#
# COMPACT_ATOMS: atom_id res chain seq x y z
N MET A 1 41.60 77.59 -46.04
CA MET A 1 40.71 76.43 -46.28
C MET A 1 40.95 75.40 -45.19
N LYS A 2 40.10 75.35 -44.15
CA LYS A 2 40.24 74.41 -43.03
C LYS A 2 39.60 73.08 -43.44
N LYS A 3 40.39 72.00 -43.48
CA LYS A 3 39.91 70.66 -43.87
C LYS A 3 39.18 70.02 -42.68
N PHE A 4 37.92 69.68 -42.88
CA PHE A 4 37.08 68.97 -41.92
C PHE A 4 37.15 67.47 -42.27
N THR A 5 37.75 66.66 -41.40
CA THR A 5 37.82 65.21 -41.58
C THR A 5 36.70 64.58 -40.75
N PRO A 6 35.72 63.87 -41.33
CA PRO A 6 34.66 63.27 -40.54
C PRO A 6 35.21 61.99 -39.88
N PHE A 7 35.06 61.90 -38.57
CA PHE A 7 35.27 60.66 -37.82
C PHE A 7 34.04 59.78 -38.05
N VAL A 8 34.12 58.82 -38.97
CA VAL A 8 33.08 57.80 -39.14
C VAL A 8 33.27 56.78 -38.02
N ILE A 9 32.47 56.85 -36.98
CA ILE A 9 32.39 55.80 -35.95
C ILE A 9 31.60 54.66 -36.57
N LEU A 10 32.31 53.65 -37.08
CA LEU A 10 31.72 52.40 -37.52
C LEU A 10 31.29 51.61 -36.27
N PHE A 11 30.02 51.68 -35.90
CA PHE A 11 29.45 50.84 -34.85
C PHE A 11 29.26 49.44 -35.43
N LEU A 12 30.26 48.58 -35.22
CA LEU A 12 30.18 47.18 -35.64
C LEU A 12 29.14 46.48 -34.75
N LEU A 13 27.92 46.32 -35.26
CA LEU A 13 26.86 45.57 -34.58
C LEU A 13 27.20 44.07 -34.69
N VAL A 14 28.00 43.56 -33.75
CA VAL A 14 28.24 42.13 -33.61
C VAL A 14 26.97 41.52 -33.03
N CYS A 15 26.10 41.03 -33.91
CA CYS A 15 24.94 40.23 -33.53
C CYS A 15 25.43 38.84 -33.11
N THR A 16 25.82 38.68 -31.85
CA THR A 16 26.03 37.33 -31.30
C THR A 16 24.67 36.70 -31.10
N THR A 17 24.43 35.55 -31.72
CA THR A 17 23.27 34.72 -31.40
C THR A 17 23.43 34.23 -29.96
N THR A 18 22.78 34.91 -29.01
CA THR A 18 22.66 34.39 -27.66
C THR A 18 21.59 33.31 -27.71
N PHE A 19 22.00 32.05 -27.58
CA PHE A 19 21.09 31.05 -27.07
C PHE A 19 20.70 31.51 -25.67
N ALA A 20 19.40 31.55 -25.36
CA ALA A 20 18.96 31.88 -24.02
C ALA A 20 19.54 30.85 -23.04
N GLN A 21 20.65 31.19 -22.40
CA GLN A 21 21.20 30.45 -21.28
C GLN A 21 20.86 31.23 -20.02
N ASN A 22 20.12 30.59 -19.12
CA ASN A 22 19.88 31.14 -17.80
C ASN A 22 21.23 31.15 -17.06
N SER A 23 21.80 32.34 -16.85
CA SER A 23 22.92 32.54 -15.93
C SER A 23 22.34 32.82 -14.55
N PHE A 24 22.31 31.81 -13.68
CA PHE A 24 21.92 31.98 -12.29
C PHE A 24 23.03 32.66 -11.49
N PRO A 25 22.71 33.46 -10.45
CA PRO A 25 23.72 34.07 -9.58
C PRO A 25 24.59 32.99 -8.90
N PRO A 26 25.87 33.29 -8.58
CA PRO A 26 26.81 32.32 -8.00
C PRO A 26 26.44 31.87 -6.58
N ASN A 27 25.45 32.53 -5.97
CA ASN A 27 24.89 32.22 -4.67
C ASN A 27 23.39 32.51 -4.64
N GLY A 28 22.72 31.95 -3.63
CA GLY A 28 21.27 32.03 -3.49
C GLY A 28 20.54 30.84 -4.13
N ASN A 29 19.27 30.72 -3.77
CA ASN A 29 18.39 29.66 -4.23
C ASN A 29 17.72 30.05 -5.56
N VAL A 30 17.44 29.06 -6.41
CA VAL A 30 16.67 29.26 -7.64
C VAL A 30 15.18 29.12 -7.33
N GLY A 31 14.41 30.18 -7.57
CA GLY A 31 12.95 30.16 -7.50
C GLY A 31 12.32 30.19 -8.90
N ILE A 32 11.45 29.24 -9.21
CA ILE A 32 10.58 29.28 -10.40
C ILE A 32 9.15 29.54 -9.91
N GLY A 33 8.61 30.72 -10.22
CA GLY A 33 7.27 31.14 -9.75
C GLY A 33 7.20 31.55 -8.26
N THR A 34 8.34 31.69 -7.59
CA THR A 34 8.46 32.20 -6.21
C THR A 34 9.60 33.19 -6.10
N LEU A 35 9.43 34.22 -5.27
CA LEU A 35 10.46 35.21 -4.92
C LEU A 35 11.19 34.85 -3.62
N SER A 36 10.72 33.84 -2.90
CA SER A 36 11.26 33.43 -1.60
C SER A 36 11.52 31.94 -1.56
N PRO A 37 12.44 31.43 -2.41
CA PRO A 37 12.82 30.02 -2.41
C PRO A 37 13.47 29.60 -1.08
N GLN A 38 12.93 28.55 -0.45
CA GLN A 38 13.40 27.99 0.82
C GLN A 38 14.45 26.89 0.63
N TYR A 39 14.43 26.18 -0.50
CA TYR A 39 15.46 25.22 -0.88
C TYR A 39 16.27 25.70 -2.08
N ASN A 40 17.40 25.06 -2.35
CA ASN A 40 18.30 25.41 -3.48
C ASN A 40 17.56 25.53 -4.82
N LEU A 41 16.48 24.76 -5.01
CA LEU A 41 15.53 24.90 -6.10
C LEU A 41 14.10 24.77 -5.55
N ASP A 42 13.32 25.85 -5.66
CA ASP A 42 11.87 25.84 -5.38
C ASP A 42 11.09 26.10 -6.66
N ILE A 43 10.06 25.30 -6.90
CA ILE A 43 9.12 25.48 -8.01
C ILE A 43 7.73 25.66 -7.40
N ASN A 44 7.16 26.85 -7.53
CA ASN A 44 5.76 27.10 -7.20
C ASN A 44 4.88 26.69 -8.40
N GLY A 45 4.74 25.38 -8.60
CA GLY A 45 4.03 24.80 -9.74
C GLY A 45 4.42 23.34 -9.96
N THR A 46 4.18 22.84 -11.17
CA THR A 46 4.50 21.46 -11.54
C THR A 46 5.85 21.37 -12.25
N LEU A 47 6.73 20.48 -11.79
CA LEU A 47 7.94 20.09 -12.52
C LEU A 47 7.59 19.02 -13.57
N ASN A 48 7.82 19.33 -14.85
CA ASN A 48 7.82 18.34 -15.92
C ASN A 48 9.28 18.11 -16.37
N ALA A 49 9.81 16.92 -16.13
CA ALA A 49 11.19 16.57 -16.43
C ALA A 49 11.25 15.18 -17.06
N THR A 50 12.10 15.01 -18.07
CA THR A 50 12.36 13.68 -18.66
C THR A 50 13.03 12.76 -17.66
N ASN A 51 14.04 13.27 -16.93
CA ASN A 51 14.76 12.56 -15.88
C ASN A 51 15.04 13.52 -14.72
N ILE A 52 14.88 13.03 -13.49
CA ILE A 52 15.44 13.66 -12.28
C ILE A 52 16.50 12.69 -11.78
N LEU A 53 17.69 13.17 -11.44
CA LEU A 53 18.75 12.34 -10.86
C LEU A 53 19.01 12.80 -9.43
N VAL A 54 19.10 11.86 -8.50
CA VAL A 54 19.58 12.10 -7.14
C VAL A 54 20.96 11.44 -7.02
N ASN A 55 22.00 12.23 -6.75
CA ASN A 55 23.38 11.78 -6.67
C ASN A 55 23.85 10.98 -7.90
N GLY A 56 23.45 11.42 -9.10
CA GLY A 56 23.81 10.77 -10.37
C GLY A 56 23.01 9.50 -10.68
N THR A 57 22.08 9.09 -9.82
CA THR A 57 21.18 7.95 -10.07
C THR A 57 19.79 8.45 -10.44
N PRO A 58 19.12 7.89 -11.48
CA PRO A 58 17.76 8.30 -11.79
C PRO A 58 16.87 8.15 -10.57
N LEU A 59 16.11 9.20 -10.25
CA LEU A 59 14.96 9.16 -9.36
C LEU A 59 13.86 8.37 -10.08
N ASN A 60 14.09 7.07 -10.25
CA ASN A 60 13.06 6.16 -10.69
C ASN A 60 11.98 6.21 -9.62
N ASN A 61 10.72 6.34 -10.04
CA ASN A 61 9.55 6.31 -9.18
C ASN A 61 9.31 4.86 -8.66
N THR A 62 10.36 4.21 -8.15
CA THR A 62 10.40 2.81 -7.70
C THR A 62 9.97 2.65 -6.25
N SER A 63 9.35 3.66 -5.63
CA SER A 63 9.00 3.57 -4.20
C SER A 63 7.70 2.81 -3.95
N SER A 64 6.88 2.56 -4.97
CA SER A 64 5.74 1.66 -4.82
C SER A 64 6.23 0.22 -4.95
N PRO A 65 6.12 -0.61 -3.90
CA PRO A 65 6.30 -2.06 -4.05
C PRO A 65 5.25 -2.66 -5.01
N TRP A 66 4.11 -1.99 -5.18
CA TRP A 66 3.00 -2.41 -6.00
C TRP A 66 3.17 -2.00 -7.47
N SER A 67 2.96 -2.95 -8.38
CA SER A 67 2.91 -2.77 -9.83
C SER A 67 1.46 -2.66 -10.32
N THR A 68 1.24 -2.07 -11.49
CA THR A 68 -0.08 -2.00 -12.13
C THR A 68 -0.08 -2.65 -13.51
N LEU A 69 -1.19 -3.28 -13.90
CA LEU A 69 -1.44 -3.80 -15.25
C LEU A 69 -2.92 -3.59 -15.60
N GLY A 70 -3.18 -2.61 -16.48
CA GLY A 70 -4.54 -2.11 -16.69
C GLY A 70 -5.11 -1.54 -15.39
N ASN A 71 -6.26 -2.05 -14.96
CA ASN A 71 -6.91 -1.65 -13.70
C ASN A 71 -6.43 -2.47 -12.48
N ASN A 72 -5.57 -3.47 -12.69
CA ASN A 72 -5.10 -4.34 -11.62
C ASN A 72 -3.88 -3.72 -10.93
N THR A 73 -3.82 -3.82 -9.61
CA THR A 73 -2.64 -3.53 -8.79
C THR A 73 -2.16 -4.83 -8.14
N TYR A 74 -0.87 -5.15 -8.20
CA TYR A 74 -0.33 -6.44 -7.76
C TYR A 74 1.11 -6.33 -7.23
N TYR A 75 1.55 -7.36 -6.50
CA TYR A 75 2.90 -7.50 -5.96
C TYR A 75 3.45 -8.89 -6.30
N ASN A 76 4.60 -8.95 -6.98
CA ASN A 76 5.20 -10.20 -7.48
C ASN A 76 6.68 -10.40 -7.08
N LEU A 77 7.22 -9.56 -6.18
CA LEU A 77 8.64 -9.60 -5.79
C LEU A 77 8.91 -10.51 -4.57
N GLY A 78 7.87 -10.98 -3.89
CA GLY A 78 7.97 -11.79 -2.68
C GLY A 78 6.64 -11.86 -1.92
N ASN A 79 6.73 -11.77 -0.59
CA ASN A 79 5.58 -11.81 0.32
C ASN A 79 5.24 -10.43 0.90
N VAL A 80 3.97 -10.23 1.27
CA VAL A 80 3.48 -9.03 1.95
C VAL A 80 3.34 -9.32 3.45
N GLY A 81 4.06 -8.57 4.28
CA GLY A 81 3.93 -8.64 5.74
C GLY A 81 3.20 -7.41 6.30
N ILE A 82 2.14 -7.62 7.08
CA ILE A 82 1.45 -6.58 7.86
C ILE A 82 1.76 -6.81 9.34
N GLY A 83 2.53 -5.91 9.95
CA GLY A 83 3.00 -6.08 11.33
C GLY A 83 4.14 -7.10 11.51
N THR A 84 4.67 -7.66 10.42
CA THR A 84 5.83 -8.57 10.43
C THR A 84 6.80 -8.20 9.31
N ASN A 85 8.10 -8.37 9.56
CA ASN A 85 9.17 -8.23 8.57
C ASN A 85 9.69 -9.57 8.02
N ALA A 86 9.14 -10.69 8.51
CA ALA A 86 9.51 -12.05 8.11
C ALA A 86 8.26 -12.88 7.75
N PRO A 87 7.53 -12.50 6.67
CA PRO A 87 6.37 -13.25 6.22
C PRO A 87 6.76 -14.62 5.65
N GLY A 88 6.18 -15.70 6.19
CA GLY A 88 6.31 -17.09 5.73
C GLY A 88 5.36 -17.46 4.59
N TYR A 89 4.26 -16.71 4.40
CA TYR A 89 3.33 -16.88 3.27
C TYR A 89 3.21 -15.60 2.44
N ALA A 90 2.60 -15.72 1.24
CA ALA A 90 2.40 -14.60 0.31
C ALA A 90 1.75 -13.36 0.95
N LEU A 91 0.88 -13.56 1.93
CA LEU A 91 0.35 -12.52 2.81
C LEU A 91 0.36 -13.04 4.25
N ASP A 92 1.16 -12.40 5.11
CA ASP A 92 1.12 -12.62 6.56
C ASP A 92 0.68 -11.37 7.29
N VAL A 93 -0.24 -11.52 8.23
CA VAL A 93 -0.72 -10.45 9.10
C VAL A 93 -0.46 -10.84 10.54
N ALA A 94 0.50 -10.17 11.19
CA ALA A 94 0.72 -10.29 12.63
C ALA A 94 -0.30 -9.41 13.38
N GLY A 95 -1.55 -9.86 13.40
CA GLY A 95 -2.67 -9.13 13.98
C GLY A 95 -4.02 -9.72 13.57
N THR A 96 -5.08 -8.92 13.70
CA THR A 96 -6.43 -9.32 13.30
C THR A 96 -6.75 -8.82 11.90
N ILE A 97 -7.39 -9.67 11.09
CA ILE A 97 -7.96 -9.30 9.79
C ILE A 97 -9.44 -9.03 9.99
N ASN A 98 -9.90 -7.82 9.66
CA ASN A 98 -11.33 -7.52 9.55
C ASN A 98 -11.72 -7.50 8.07
N ALA A 99 -12.41 -8.54 7.62
CA ALA A 99 -12.81 -8.73 6.23
C ALA A 99 -14.27 -9.20 6.15
N THR A 100 -15.02 -8.72 5.16
CA THR A 100 -16.40 -9.16 4.90
C THR A 100 -16.44 -10.60 4.40
N SER A 101 -15.45 -11.02 3.60
CA SER A 101 -15.31 -12.39 3.11
C SER A 101 -13.86 -12.70 2.75
N ILE A 102 -13.47 -13.95 2.93
CA ILE A 102 -12.21 -14.53 2.46
C ILE A 102 -12.59 -15.75 1.63
N LEU A 103 -12.00 -15.93 0.44
CA LEU A 103 -12.17 -17.15 -0.36
C LEU A 103 -10.89 -18.00 -0.26
N VAL A 104 -11.04 -19.30 -0.07
CA VAL A 104 -9.97 -20.28 -0.22
C VAL A 104 -10.26 -21.09 -1.47
N ASN A 105 -9.40 -21.01 -2.48
CA ASN A 105 -9.58 -21.68 -3.77
C ASN A 105 -10.96 -21.42 -4.41
N GLY A 106 -11.43 -20.16 -4.33
CA GLY A 106 -12.72 -19.73 -4.88
C GLY A 106 -13.96 -20.06 -4.04
N SER A 107 -13.80 -20.76 -2.91
CA SER A 107 -14.91 -21.05 -1.98
C SER A 107 -14.83 -20.15 -0.75
N PRO A 108 -15.95 -19.60 -0.23
CA PRO A 108 -15.92 -18.84 1.01
C PRO A 108 -15.27 -19.63 2.14
N LEU A 109 -14.33 -19.00 2.83
CA LEU A 109 -13.92 -19.37 4.16
C LEU A 109 -15.09 -19.04 5.08
N SER A 110 -16.12 -19.89 5.04
CA SER A 110 -17.14 -19.90 6.06
C SER A 110 -16.40 -20.09 7.38
N ALA A 111 -16.60 -19.18 8.33
CA ALA A 111 -16.15 -19.41 9.71
C ALA A 111 -16.49 -20.86 10.08
N PRO A 112 -15.60 -21.61 10.76
CA PRO A 112 -15.91 -22.97 11.15
C PRO A 112 -17.29 -22.93 11.78
N SER A 113 -18.26 -23.58 11.14
CA SER A 113 -19.63 -23.59 11.62
C SER A 113 -19.54 -24.25 12.99
N THR A 114 -19.53 -23.45 14.05
CA THR A 114 -19.65 -23.99 15.39
C THR A 114 -20.96 -24.76 15.38
N PRO A 115 -20.96 -26.06 15.71
CA PRO A 115 -22.20 -26.79 15.83
C PRO A 115 -23.12 -26.11 16.86
N TRP A 116 -22.52 -25.45 17.86
CA TRP A 116 -23.20 -24.77 18.95
C TRP A 116 -23.61 -23.34 18.57
N SER A 117 -24.89 -23.03 18.83
CA SER A 117 -25.46 -21.68 18.82
C SER A 117 -25.45 -21.09 20.22
N LEU A 118 -25.51 -19.75 20.34
CA LEU A 118 -25.56 -19.04 21.62
C LEU A 118 -26.91 -18.34 21.82
N ASN A 119 -27.46 -18.44 23.03
CA ASN A 119 -28.54 -17.58 23.54
C ASN A 119 -28.07 -16.95 24.85
N GLY A 120 -27.59 -15.70 24.76
CA GLY A 120 -26.84 -15.06 25.84
C GLY A 120 -25.57 -15.83 26.16
N SER A 121 -25.40 -16.25 27.41
CA SER A 121 -24.27 -17.07 27.86
C SER A 121 -24.48 -18.58 27.69
N ASN A 122 -25.65 -19.02 27.20
CA ASN A 122 -25.95 -20.43 27.03
C ASN A 122 -25.55 -20.90 25.63
N ALA A 123 -24.72 -21.94 25.56
CA ALA A 123 -24.46 -22.67 24.32
C ALA A 123 -25.48 -23.79 24.15
N PHE A 124 -26.04 -23.95 22.94
CA PHE A 124 -27.02 -24.98 22.64
C PHE A 124 -26.83 -25.57 21.25
N TYR A 125 -27.35 -26.78 21.06
CA TYR A 125 -27.37 -27.51 19.79
C TYR A 125 -28.81 -27.90 19.48
N ASN A 126 -29.32 -27.52 18.32
CA ASN A 126 -30.74 -27.65 17.95
C ASN A 126 -30.95 -28.36 16.61
N SER A 127 -29.90 -28.96 16.02
CA SER A 127 -29.98 -29.65 14.73
C SER A 127 -29.18 -30.94 14.79
N GLY A 128 -29.81 -32.11 14.65
CA GLY A 128 -29.14 -33.41 14.77
C GLY A 128 -28.87 -33.83 16.22
N ASN A 129 -27.94 -34.76 16.40
CA ASN A 129 -27.59 -35.38 17.68
C ASN A 129 -26.12 -35.09 18.05
N VAL A 130 -25.83 -35.03 19.35
CA VAL A 130 -24.46 -34.87 19.89
C VAL A 130 -23.88 -36.23 20.24
N GLY A 131 -22.79 -36.63 19.58
CA GLY A 131 -22.03 -37.83 19.91
C GLY A 131 -20.75 -37.51 20.68
N ILE A 132 -20.54 -38.14 21.83
CA ILE A 132 -19.27 -38.11 22.58
C ILE A 132 -18.66 -39.50 22.51
N GLY A 133 -17.52 -39.64 21.82
CA GLY A 133 -16.89 -40.94 21.57
C GLY A 133 -17.59 -41.81 20.51
N THR A 134 -18.65 -41.30 19.86
CA THR A 134 -19.36 -41.94 18.76
C THR A 134 -19.57 -40.94 17.62
N ASN A 135 -19.52 -41.42 16.37
CA ASN A 135 -19.86 -40.66 15.16
C ASN A 135 -21.26 -40.96 14.63
N THR A 136 -21.99 -41.89 15.27
CA THR A 136 -23.36 -42.28 14.90
C THR A 136 -24.27 -42.26 16.14
N PRO A 137 -24.54 -41.08 16.72
CA PRO A 137 -25.37 -40.98 17.91
C PRO A 137 -26.82 -41.41 17.65
N GLY A 138 -27.32 -42.38 18.42
CA GLY A 138 -28.69 -42.88 18.31
C GLY A 138 -29.75 -42.04 19.02
N TYR A 139 -29.32 -41.14 19.92
CA TYR A 139 -30.16 -40.25 20.71
C TYR A 139 -29.63 -38.82 20.63
N ALA A 140 -30.44 -37.85 21.09
CA ALA A 140 -30.09 -36.42 21.09
C ALA A 140 -28.72 -36.14 21.74
N LEU A 141 -28.38 -36.89 22.79
CA LEU A 141 -27.03 -36.99 23.34
C LEU A 141 -26.69 -38.48 23.48
N ASP A 142 -25.61 -38.91 22.84
CA ASP A 142 -25.09 -40.28 22.92
C ASP A 142 -23.62 -40.25 23.36
N VAL A 143 -23.30 -40.94 24.45
CA VAL A 143 -21.95 -40.98 25.03
C VAL A 143 -21.47 -42.42 25.03
N ALA A 144 -20.57 -42.74 24.10
CA ALA A 144 -19.86 -44.01 24.07
C ALA A 144 -18.71 -43.99 25.10
N GLY A 145 -19.08 -43.93 26.38
CA GLY A 145 -18.15 -43.79 27.50
C GLY A 145 -18.86 -43.55 28.82
N THR A 146 -18.11 -43.18 29.85
CA THR A 146 -18.66 -42.89 31.18
C THR A 146 -19.05 -41.43 31.30
N ILE A 147 -20.27 -41.17 31.76
CA ILE A 147 -20.72 -39.82 32.15
C ILE A 147 -20.44 -39.65 33.64
N ASN A 148 -19.61 -38.66 34.01
CA ASN A 148 -19.47 -38.22 35.39
C ASN A 148 -20.34 -36.98 35.61
N ALA A 149 -21.44 -37.14 36.34
CA ALA A 149 -22.39 -36.07 36.63
C ALA A 149 -22.72 -36.03 38.12
N THR A 150 -22.82 -34.83 38.69
CA THR A 150 -23.25 -34.63 40.08
C THR A 150 -24.75 -34.93 40.25
N SER A 151 -25.55 -34.66 39.22
CA SER A 151 -26.94 -35.04 39.14
C SER A 151 -27.37 -35.19 37.68
N ILE A 152 -28.27 -36.15 37.43
CA ILE A 152 -28.99 -36.28 36.16
C ILE A 152 -30.46 -36.28 36.51
N LEU A 153 -31.20 -35.30 35.97
CA LEU A 153 -32.64 -35.26 36.08
C LEU A 153 -33.23 -35.91 34.82
N VAL A 154 -33.83 -37.09 34.99
CA VAL A 154 -34.58 -37.77 33.93
C VAL A 154 -36.05 -37.52 34.21
N ASN A 155 -36.58 -36.40 33.73
CA ASN A 155 -38.02 -36.13 33.75
C ASN A 155 -38.60 -36.47 32.39
N GLY A 156 -39.20 -37.65 32.30
CA GLY A 156 -40.04 -38.13 31.20
C GLY A 156 -41.14 -39.01 31.78
#